data_AF-A0A7C1PC99-F1
#
_entry.id   AF-A0A7C1PC99-F1
#
_cell.length_a   1.000
_cell.length_b   1.000
_cell.length_c   1.000
_cell.angle_alpha   90.00
_cell.angle_beta   90.00
_cell.angle_gamma   90.00
#
_symmetry.space_group_name_H-M   'P 1'
#
loop_
_entity.id
_entity.type
_entity.pdbx_description
1 polymer ?
#
loop_
_entity_poly.entity_id
_entity_poly.type
_entity_poly.pdbx_seq_one_letter_code
_entity_poly.pdbx_strand_id
1 'polypeptide(L)'
;MRIPLTDEKTGFCHFSALLPRPKSSGASTPPSDSPQAEKGEPGHIPITVIYEARPGRSIVSVKKWRKWGFDPPPPGKKAILPELFIPAVQLLPVRQPSPDVWIRLTQIPVELVDLPGDAEAILGSDMLLSVSDLTRQAEQRWQPHLHLGDLCLDLTVPIGQVRYREMQTVRRAGKVTPGLEKYPAVAAVISPKGLPIFTYVALNGKSRYSLPDGQLMPVRGVVASVLHCPGGIAMTLGTARGCGLDIQPNKVPGLGTSFKTTLAKAHVQELRLEVFLAPDYTTRRDLLLKDLDVWVDLYDSDHLVWFGPQFWRQHFVDPVYACGPDRTWKLYGRVAPDLLADPKTRPENLNK
;
A
#
# COMPACT_ATOMS: atom_id res chain seq x y z
N MET A 1 3.99 14.63 10.54
CA MET A 1 3.83 15.18 9.18
C MET A 1 2.76 14.39 8.48
N ARG A 2 1.95 15.03 7.64
CA ARG A 2 0.91 14.41 6.82
C ARG A 2 1.21 14.63 5.35
N ILE A 3 1.34 13.55 4.59
CA ILE A 3 1.44 13.58 3.13
C ILE A 3 0.04 13.27 2.58
N PRO A 4 -0.58 14.15 1.78
CA PRO A 4 -1.83 13.84 1.10
C PRO A 4 -1.58 12.77 0.03
N LEU A 5 -2.50 11.81 -0.07
CA LEU A 5 -2.52 10.81 -1.14
C LEU A 5 -3.75 11.03 -2.01
N THR A 6 -3.73 10.48 -3.22
CA THR A 6 -4.89 10.33 -4.09
C THR A 6 -4.79 9.01 -4.84
N ASP A 7 -5.90 8.52 -5.39
CA ASP A 7 -5.97 7.35 -6.27
C ASP A 7 -6.61 7.64 -7.63
N GLU A 8 -7.05 8.88 -7.88
CA GLU A 8 -7.86 9.28 -9.06
C GLU A 8 -7.18 9.02 -10.41
N LYS A 9 -5.84 8.96 -10.45
CA LYS A 9 -5.06 8.78 -11.69
C LYS A 9 -4.63 7.35 -11.98
N THR A 10 -4.45 6.54 -10.94
CA THR A 10 -3.72 5.27 -11.06
C THR A 10 -4.49 4.10 -10.48
N GLY A 11 -5.55 4.37 -9.70
CA GLY A 11 -6.20 3.35 -8.88
C GLY A 11 -5.37 2.89 -7.67
N PHE A 12 -4.17 3.43 -7.49
CA PHE A 12 -3.28 3.16 -6.36
C PHE A 12 -3.07 4.42 -5.53
N CYS A 13 -2.85 4.26 -4.23
CA CYS A 13 -2.47 5.36 -3.34
C CYS A 13 -1.13 5.95 -3.77
N HIS A 14 -1.15 7.18 -4.28
CA HIS A 14 0.04 7.91 -4.71
C HIS A 14 0.06 9.33 -4.17
N PHE A 15 1.25 9.94 -4.16
CA PHE A 15 1.45 11.34 -3.83
C PHE A 15 2.34 12.02 -4.87
N SER A 16 2.23 13.34 -4.96
CA SER A 16 3.11 14.16 -5.79
C SER A 16 4.41 14.44 -5.05
N ALA A 17 5.52 14.46 -5.78
CA ALA A 17 6.83 14.83 -5.25
C ALA A 17 7.64 15.60 -6.31
N LEU A 18 8.75 16.20 -5.89
CA LEU A 18 9.66 16.94 -6.76
C LEU A 18 11.06 16.33 -6.72
N LEU A 19 11.68 16.18 -7.90
CA LEU A 19 13.10 15.88 -8.05
C LEU A 19 13.86 17.14 -8.43
N PRO A 20 15.07 17.39 -7.89
CA PRO A 20 15.93 18.43 -8.43
C PRO A 20 16.42 18.03 -9.83
N ARG A 21 16.44 18.96 -10.77
CA ARG A 21 17.02 18.72 -12.10
C ARG A 21 18.52 18.44 -11.98
N PRO A 22 19.06 17.41 -12.65
CA PRO A 22 20.49 17.16 -12.68
C PRO A 22 21.25 18.36 -13.27
N LYS A 23 22.37 18.76 -12.64
CA LYS A 23 23.20 19.89 -13.10
C LYS A 23 23.79 19.70 -14.51
N SER A 24 23.85 18.47 -15.00
CA SER A 24 24.30 18.12 -16.35
C SER A 24 23.22 18.28 -17.43
N SER A 25 21.97 18.54 -17.06
CA SER A 25 20.89 18.79 -18.02
C SER A 25 20.98 20.20 -18.59
N GLY A 26 21.81 20.40 -19.61
CA GLY A 26 21.86 21.62 -20.43
C GLY A 26 20.60 21.82 -21.30
N ALA A 27 19.42 21.43 -20.82
CA ALA A 27 18.18 21.47 -21.58
C ALA A 27 17.36 22.72 -21.21
N SER A 28 17.15 23.55 -22.23
CA SER A 28 16.18 24.63 -22.28
C SER A 28 14.78 24.15 -21.85
N THR A 29 14.04 25.06 -21.23
CA THR A 29 12.64 24.91 -20.79
C THR A 29 11.79 24.17 -21.83
N PRO A 30 11.06 23.09 -21.47
CA PRO A 30 10.18 22.42 -22.43
C PRO A 30 9.00 23.33 -22.83
N PRO A 31 8.48 23.24 -24.07
CA PRO A 31 7.30 23.98 -24.47
C PRO A 31 6.07 23.47 -23.71
N SER A 32 5.28 24.43 -23.24
CA SER A 32 4.12 24.26 -22.37
C SER A 32 2.89 23.89 -23.18
N ASP A 33 2.60 22.60 -23.34
CA ASP A 33 1.32 22.11 -23.84
C ASP A 33 0.84 20.91 -23.02
N SER A 34 0.31 21.17 -21.81
CA SER A 34 -0.53 20.23 -21.06
C SER A 34 -1.42 21.03 -20.10
N PRO A 35 -2.76 20.96 -20.22
CA PRO A 35 -3.64 21.68 -19.33
C PRO A 35 -3.68 20.99 -17.96
N GLN A 36 -3.43 21.76 -16.89
CA GLN A 36 -3.60 21.41 -15.47
C GLN A 36 -2.58 20.46 -14.81
N ALA A 37 -1.28 20.58 -15.13
CA ALA A 37 -0.24 20.20 -14.18
C ALA A 37 0.18 21.43 -13.37
N GLU A 38 0.20 21.32 -12.02
CA GLU A 38 0.78 22.35 -11.14
C GLU A 38 2.13 22.79 -11.71
N LYS A 39 2.29 24.10 -11.99
CA LYS A 39 3.54 24.65 -12.50
C LYS A 39 4.67 24.27 -11.52
N GLY A 40 5.53 23.33 -11.93
CA GLY A 40 6.64 22.87 -11.10
C GLY A 40 7.54 24.04 -10.69
N GLU A 41 8.06 24.01 -9.47
CA GLU A 41 9.03 25.01 -9.01
C GLU A 41 10.24 25.03 -9.97
N PRO A 42 10.76 26.21 -10.35
CA PRO A 42 11.92 26.31 -11.24
C PRO A 42 13.08 25.44 -10.74
N GLY A 43 13.67 24.65 -11.63
CA GLY A 43 14.77 23.74 -11.27
C GLY A 43 14.34 22.38 -10.72
N HIS A 44 13.03 22.10 -10.61
CA HIS A 44 12.52 20.80 -10.21
C HIS A 44 11.73 20.09 -11.32
N ILE A 45 11.61 18.77 -11.20
CA ILE A 45 10.80 17.89 -12.04
C ILE A 45 9.68 17.34 -11.16
N PRO A 46 8.39 17.64 -11.44
CA PRO A 46 7.28 17.03 -10.73
C PRO A 46 7.17 15.56 -11.12
N ILE A 47 6.96 14.71 -10.12
CA ILE A 47 6.76 13.28 -10.31
C ILE A 47 5.59 12.77 -9.48
N THR A 48 5.02 11.65 -9.93
CA THR A 48 3.98 10.91 -9.20
C THR A 48 4.59 9.65 -8.60
N VAL A 49 4.39 9.43 -7.31
CA VAL A 49 5.00 8.34 -6.53
C VAL A 49 3.93 7.47 -5.90
N ILE A 50 3.91 6.18 -6.23
CA ILE A 50 3.10 5.18 -5.53
C ILE A 50 3.77 4.84 -4.21
N TYR A 51 2.99 4.83 -3.13
CA TYR A 51 3.46 4.39 -1.82
C TYR A 51 3.21 2.88 -1.65
N GLU A 52 4.26 2.11 -1.41
CA GLU A 52 4.15 0.71 -0.98
C GLU A 52 4.40 0.60 0.54
N ALA A 53 3.34 0.33 1.28
CA ALA A 53 3.35 0.17 2.73
C ALA A 53 4.05 -1.10 3.23
N ARG A 54 4.36 -2.06 2.35
CA ARG A 54 5.15 -3.25 2.68
C ARG A 54 6.64 -2.95 2.58
N PRO A 55 7.46 -3.57 3.44
CA PRO A 55 8.90 -3.60 3.23
C PRO A 55 9.22 -4.19 1.85
N GLY A 56 10.11 -3.55 1.12
CA GLY A 56 10.39 -3.92 -0.27
C GLY A 56 11.35 -2.95 -0.95
N ARG A 57 11.47 -3.11 -2.26
CA ARG A 57 12.35 -2.32 -3.12
C ARG A 57 11.58 -1.15 -3.72
N SER A 58 12.16 0.04 -3.71
CA SER A 58 11.68 1.14 -4.53
C SER A 58 12.12 0.94 -5.98
N ILE A 59 11.23 1.23 -6.92
CA ILE A 59 11.40 0.86 -8.33
C ILE A 59 11.14 2.07 -9.23
N VAL A 60 12.00 2.24 -10.23
CA VAL A 60 11.86 3.22 -11.32
C VAL A 60 12.19 2.53 -12.64
N SER A 61 11.53 2.90 -13.73
CA SER A 61 11.92 2.38 -15.05
C SER A 61 13.22 3.02 -15.55
N VAL A 62 14.06 2.25 -16.26
CA VAL A 62 15.28 2.79 -16.88
C VAL A 62 14.96 3.94 -17.83
N LYS A 63 13.85 3.85 -18.58
CA LYS A 63 13.38 4.91 -19.50
C LYS A 63 13.04 6.20 -18.74
N LYS A 64 12.29 6.12 -17.64
CA LYS A 64 11.93 7.27 -16.80
C LYS A 64 13.16 7.90 -16.14
N TRP A 65 14.08 7.07 -15.63
CA TRP A 65 15.35 7.51 -15.04
C TRP A 65 16.16 8.39 -16.00
N ARG A 66 16.34 7.92 -17.24
CA ARG A 66 17.00 8.69 -18.31
C ARG A 66 16.24 9.95 -18.67
N LYS A 67 14.90 9.91 -18.73
CA LYS A 67 14.05 11.07 -19.03
C LYS A 67 14.18 12.19 -18.00
N TRP A 68 14.45 11.84 -16.74
CA TRP A 68 14.76 12.81 -15.69
C TRP A 68 16.17 13.41 -15.81
N GLY A 69 16.99 12.93 -16.75
CA GLY A 69 18.35 13.40 -17.00
C GLY A 69 19.42 12.67 -16.17
N PHE A 70 19.09 11.54 -15.55
CA PHE A 70 20.06 10.72 -14.83
C PHE A 70 20.62 9.61 -15.72
N ASP A 71 21.93 9.41 -15.68
CA ASP A 71 22.56 8.25 -16.29
C ASP A 71 22.31 7.01 -15.43
N PRO A 72 21.92 5.86 -16.01
CA PRO A 72 21.86 4.61 -15.29
C PRO A 72 23.25 4.25 -14.72
N PRO A 73 23.32 3.68 -13.51
CA PRO A 73 24.59 3.24 -12.95
C PRO A 73 25.21 2.13 -13.82
N PRO A 74 26.55 1.96 -13.80
CA PRO A 74 27.21 0.84 -14.44
C PRO A 74 26.65 -0.52 -13.96
N PRO A 75 26.74 -1.58 -14.77
CA PRO A 75 26.32 -2.93 -14.37
C PRO A 75 26.87 -3.33 -13.00
N GLY A 76 26.01 -3.88 -12.14
CA GLY A 76 26.36 -4.32 -10.78
C GLY A 76 26.37 -3.20 -9.72
N LYS A 77 26.18 -1.93 -10.09
CA LYS A 77 26.00 -0.82 -9.14
C LYS A 77 24.52 -0.49 -8.94
N LYS A 78 24.15 -0.13 -7.72
CA LYS A 78 22.78 0.30 -7.36
C LYS A 78 22.54 1.72 -7.83
N ALA A 79 21.34 2.02 -8.32
CA ALA A 79 20.93 3.38 -8.60
C ALA A 79 20.53 4.07 -7.29
N ILE A 80 20.92 5.33 -7.15
CA ILE A 80 20.67 6.14 -5.97
C ILE A 80 20.04 7.44 -6.42
N LEU A 81 18.79 7.66 -6.05
CA LEU A 81 18.13 8.94 -6.27
C LEU A 81 18.71 9.95 -5.26
N PRO A 82 19.36 11.04 -5.72
CA PRO A 82 20.11 11.91 -4.83
C PRO A 82 19.21 12.59 -3.81
N GLU A 83 18.07 13.13 -4.26
CA GLU A 83 17.09 13.83 -3.43
C GLU A 83 15.67 13.67 -3.96
N LEU A 84 14.70 13.74 -3.04
CA LEU A 84 13.26 13.76 -3.31
C LEU A 84 12.60 14.71 -2.31
N PHE A 85 11.82 15.66 -2.80
CA PHE A 85 11.07 16.60 -1.98
C PHE A 85 9.60 16.21 -2.01
N ILE A 86 9.05 15.86 -0.85
CA ILE A 86 7.65 15.44 -0.71
C ILE A 86 6.88 16.56 0.00
N PRO A 87 5.83 17.13 -0.61
CA PRO A 87 5.01 18.14 0.04
C PRO A 87 4.21 17.49 1.16
N ALA A 88 4.18 18.14 2.32
CA ALA A 88 3.49 17.64 3.50
C ALA A 88 2.98 18.79 4.39
N VAL A 89 2.14 18.43 5.36
CA VAL A 89 1.66 19.33 6.42
C VAL A 89 2.27 18.92 7.75
N GLN A 90 2.82 19.88 8.48
CA GLN A 90 3.24 19.72 9.85
C GLN A 90 2.04 19.71 10.80
N LEU A 91 1.69 18.52 11.27
CA LEU A 91 0.63 18.33 12.27
C LEU A 91 1.10 18.77 13.67
N LEU A 92 2.28 18.29 14.09
CA LEU A 92 2.85 18.55 15.41
C LEU A 92 4.39 18.57 15.35
N PRO A 93 5.07 19.33 16.23
CA PRO A 93 4.50 20.43 17.02
C PRO A 93 4.04 21.58 16.11
N VAL A 94 2.96 22.27 16.44
CA VAL A 94 2.51 23.45 15.66
C VAL A 94 3.47 24.60 15.98
N ARG A 95 4.43 24.87 15.08
CA ARG A 95 5.50 25.87 15.33
C ARG A 95 5.35 27.16 14.54
N GLN A 96 4.56 27.18 13.45
CA GLN A 96 4.60 28.26 12.45
C GLN A 96 3.20 28.62 11.90
N PRO A 97 3.04 29.85 11.35
CA PRO A 97 1.77 30.30 10.78
C PRO A 97 1.35 29.54 9.51
N SER A 98 2.31 29.03 8.73
CA SER A 98 2.05 28.05 7.67
C SER A 98 2.51 26.67 8.12
N PRO A 99 1.64 25.64 8.10
CA PRO A 99 2.03 24.27 8.42
C PRO A 99 2.64 23.54 7.21
N ASP A 100 2.68 24.16 6.03
CA ASP A 100 3.15 23.51 4.81
C ASP A 100 4.68 23.39 4.82
N VAL A 101 5.16 22.18 4.57
CA VAL A 101 6.58 21.82 4.62
C VAL A 101 6.94 20.88 3.47
N TRP A 102 8.23 20.82 3.16
CA TRP A 102 8.82 19.77 2.35
C TRP A 102 9.50 18.75 3.26
N ILE A 103 9.25 17.48 3.02
CA ILE A 103 10.09 16.39 3.52
C ILE A 103 11.16 16.14 2.45
N ARG A 104 12.41 16.48 2.76
CA ARG A 104 13.57 16.25 1.91
C ARG A 104 14.21 14.92 2.27
N LEU A 105 14.03 13.93 1.40
CA LEU A 105 14.72 12.66 1.44
C LEU A 105 15.96 12.74 0.54
N THR A 106 16.99 11.97 0.89
CA THR A 106 18.28 11.99 0.18
C THR A 106 18.82 10.57 0.10
N GLN A 107 19.59 10.28 -0.94
CA GLN A 107 20.28 8.99 -1.11
C GLN A 107 19.31 7.80 -1.07
N ILE A 108 18.23 7.87 -1.84
CA ILE A 108 17.19 6.84 -1.85
C ILE A 108 17.64 5.73 -2.80
N PRO A 109 17.85 4.49 -2.33
CA PRO A 109 18.14 3.38 -3.21
C PRO A 109 16.92 3.06 -4.08
N VAL A 110 17.16 2.90 -5.37
CA VAL A 110 16.12 2.49 -6.32
C VAL A 110 16.64 1.36 -7.19
N GLU A 111 15.77 0.40 -7.47
CA GLU A 111 15.98 -0.60 -8.50
C GLU A 111 15.53 -0.02 -9.84
N LEU A 112 16.41 -0.07 -10.83
CA LEU A 112 16.04 0.27 -12.20
C LEU A 112 15.57 -0.98 -12.91
N VAL A 113 14.36 -0.93 -13.45
CA VAL A 113 13.75 -2.03 -14.20
C VAL A 113 13.56 -1.64 -15.65
N ASP A 114 13.81 -2.59 -16.55
CA ASP A 114 13.44 -2.47 -17.96
C ASP A 114 11.99 -2.93 -18.14
N LEU A 115 11.15 -2.03 -18.63
CA LEU A 115 9.75 -2.31 -18.90
C LEU A 115 9.57 -2.80 -20.34
N PRO A 116 8.62 -3.72 -20.60
CA PRO A 116 8.36 -4.21 -21.95
C PRO A 116 7.81 -3.09 -22.85
N GLY A 117 8.19 -3.11 -24.12
CA GLY A 117 7.73 -2.15 -25.12
C GLY A 117 8.08 -0.70 -24.76
N ASP A 118 7.13 0.21 -24.96
CA ASP A 118 7.30 1.66 -24.71
C ASP A 118 6.77 2.15 -23.37
N ALA A 119 6.46 1.24 -22.44
CA ALA A 119 6.05 1.61 -21.11
C ALA A 119 7.19 2.34 -20.36
N GLU A 120 6.89 3.51 -19.80
CA GLU A 120 7.81 4.28 -18.94
C GLU A 120 7.37 4.32 -17.48
N ALA A 121 6.10 4.01 -17.20
CA ALA A 121 5.49 4.17 -15.89
C ALA A 121 5.43 2.84 -15.12
N ILE A 122 5.72 2.89 -13.82
CA ILE A 122 5.50 1.79 -12.88
C ILE A 122 4.06 1.90 -12.39
N LEU A 123 3.19 0.98 -12.83
CA LEU A 123 1.79 0.93 -12.41
C LEU A 123 1.06 2.28 -12.60
N GLY A 124 1.35 2.96 -13.71
CA GLY A 124 0.77 4.27 -14.04
C GLY A 124 1.43 5.47 -13.34
N SER A 125 2.48 5.27 -12.53
CA SER A 125 3.25 6.33 -11.87
C SER A 125 4.70 6.39 -12.30
N ASP A 126 5.41 7.46 -11.98
CA ASP A 126 6.83 7.58 -12.37
C ASP A 126 7.76 6.73 -11.50
N MET A 127 7.36 6.48 -10.25
CA MET A 127 8.12 5.70 -9.26
C MET A 127 7.19 4.96 -8.30
N LEU A 128 7.65 3.80 -7.83
CA LEU A 128 7.14 3.15 -6.62
C LEU A 128 8.16 3.34 -5.50
N LEU A 129 7.72 3.86 -4.35
CA LEU A 129 8.54 4.06 -3.16
C LEU A 129 8.06 3.15 -2.04
N SER A 130 8.94 2.26 -1.58
CA SER A 130 8.64 1.39 -0.43
C SER A 130 8.72 2.18 0.88
N VAL A 131 7.97 1.73 1.89
CA VAL A 131 8.05 2.31 3.24
C VAL A 131 9.46 2.20 3.82
N SER A 132 10.20 1.14 3.50
CA SER A 132 11.55 0.94 3.99
C SER A 132 12.52 1.95 3.41
N ASP A 133 12.40 2.32 2.14
CA ASP A 133 13.26 3.35 1.56
C ASP A 133 12.82 4.76 1.98
N LEU A 134 11.50 5.00 2.10
CA LEU A 134 10.94 6.24 2.64
C LEU A 134 11.47 6.53 4.06
N THR A 135 11.46 5.51 4.92
CA THR A 135 11.83 5.62 6.34
C THR A 135 13.29 5.28 6.62
N ARG A 136 14.08 4.92 5.60
CA ARG A 136 15.46 4.43 5.71
C ARG A 136 15.59 3.24 6.67
N GLN A 137 14.69 2.28 6.56
CA GLN A 137 14.58 1.07 7.39
C GLN A 137 14.40 1.36 8.88
N ALA A 138 13.83 2.53 9.20
CA ALA A 138 13.58 2.99 10.56
C ALA A 138 12.08 3.19 10.81
N GLU A 139 11.24 2.28 10.31
CA GLU A 139 9.78 2.34 10.39
C GLU A 139 9.30 2.53 11.83
N GLN A 140 9.92 1.88 12.82
CA GLN A 140 9.60 2.08 14.25
C GLN A 140 9.77 3.53 14.75
N ARG A 141 10.73 4.26 14.17
CA ARG A 141 11.04 5.64 14.59
C ARG A 141 10.15 6.62 13.83
N TRP A 142 9.91 6.31 12.56
CA TRP A 142 9.09 7.12 11.69
C TRP A 142 7.59 6.91 11.92
N GLN A 143 7.18 5.76 12.45
CA GLN A 143 5.81 5.40 12.76
C GLN A 143 4.86 5.75 11.61
N PRO A 144 5.02 5.16 10.41
CA PRO A 144 4.13 5.42 9.28
C PRO A 144 2.72 4.93 9.59
N HIS A 145 1.72 5.77 9.34
CA HIS A 145 0.29 5.51 9.47
C HIS A 145 -0.39 5.82 8.14
N LEU A 146 -0.72 4.79 7.38
CA LEU A 146 -1.47 4.92 6.13
C LEU A 146 -2.97 4.93 6.43
N HIS A 147 -3.60 6.09 6.33
CA HIS A 147 -5.04 6.27 6.45
C HIS A 147 -5.69 5.98 5.10
N LEU A 148 -6.25 4.79 4.96
CA LEU A 148 -6.81 4.31 3.70
C LEU A 148 -8.14 5.00 3.37
N GLY A 149 -8.92 5.41 4.37
CA GLY A 149 -10.17 6.15 4.18
C GLY A 149 -9.96 7.61 3.76
N ASP A 150 -9.10 8.33 4.49
CA ASP A 150 -8.80 9.74 4.22
C ASP A 150 -7.78 9.97 3.10
N LEU A 151 -7.19 8.89 2.57
CA LEU A 151 -6.10 8.92 1.60
C LEU A 151 -4.98 9.86 2.07
N CYS A 152 -4.40 9.57 3.23
CA CYS A 152 -3.22 10.29 3.71
C CYS A 152 -2.23 9.37 4.40
N LEU A 153 -0.95 9.79 4.41
CA LEU A 153 0.12 9.12 5.13
C LEU A 153 0.63 10.06 6.23
N ASP A 154 0.45 9.64 7.48
CA ASP A 154 1.01 10.32 8.63
C ASP A 154 2.32 9.66 9.06
N LEU A 155 3.31 10.48 9.40
CA LEU A 155 4.65 10.01 9.78
C LEU A 155 5.37 11.00 10.69
N THR A 156 6.17 10.46 11.60
CA THR A 156 7.19 11.17 12.38
C THR A 156 8.44 11.36 11.54
N VAL A 157 8.81 12.61 11.27
CA VAL A 157 9.95 12.95 10.40
C VAL A 157 11.06 13.60 11.23
N PRO A 158 12.31 13.16 11.11
CA PRO A 158 13.45 13.86 11.72
C PRO A 158 13.53 15.32 11.25
N ILE A 159 13.66 16.26 12.18
CA ILE A 159 13.63 17.72 11.89
C ILE A 159 14.63 18.15 10.81
N GLY A 160 15.81 17.51 10.74
CA GLY A 160 16.84 17.79 9.74
C GLY A 160 16.41 17.51 8.30
N GLN A 161 15.32 16.78 8.08
CA GLN A 161 14.74 16.47 6.78
C GLN A 161 13.52 17.36 6.44
N VAL A 162 13.09 18.20 7.38
CA VAL A 162 11.95 19.11 7.16
C VAL A 162 12.49 20.44 6.63
N ARG A 163 11.88 20.97 5.58
CA ARG A 163 12.14 22.32 5.06
C ARG A 163 10.84 23.09 5.00
N TYR A 164 10.89 24.38 5.29
CA TYR A 164 9.72 25.24 5.18
C TYR A 164 9.29 25.37 3.72
N ARG A 165 7.97 25.48 3.50
CA ARG A 165 7.38 25.70 2.18
C ARG A 165 6.56 26.99 2.21
N GLU A 166 6.94 27.96 1.37
CA GLU A 166 6.30 29.27 1.33
C GLU A 166 4.91 29.25 0.68
N MET A 167 4.57 28.22 -0.11
CA MET A 167 3.26 28.08 -0.76
C MET A 167 2.28 27.23 0.04
N GLN A 168 1.09 27.80 0.26
CA GLN A 168 -0.10 27.09 0.74
C GLN A 168 -0.75 26.32 -0.41
N THR A 169 -0.54 25.01 -0.49
CA THR A 169 -1.31 24.17 -1.42
C THR A 169 -1.82 22.87 -0.80
N VAL A 170 -1.39 22.51 0.40
CA VAL A 170 -1.79 21.22 0.96
C VAL A 170 -3.08 21.35 1.75
N ARG A 171 -4.19 20.85 1.18
CA ARG A 171 -5.46 20.74 1.91
C ARG A 171 -5.27 19.83 3.13
N ARG A 172 -5.69 20.31 4.30
CA ARG A 172 -5.87 19.45 5.49
C ARG A 172 -7.01 18.48 5.18
N ALA A 173 -6.69 17.25 4.80
CA ALA A 173 -7.66 16.17 4.83
C ALA A 173 -7.99 15.89 6.30
N GLY A 174 -9.27 15.89 6.64
CA GLY A 174 -9.77 15.62 7.99
C GLY A 174 -11.28 15.58 7.94
N LYS A 175 -11.82 14.47 7.44
CA LYS A 175 -13.27 14.24 7.48
C LYS A 175 -13.57 13.57 8.82
N VAL A 176 -14.25 14.28 9.71
CA VAL A 176 -14.83 13.62 10.88
C VAL A 176 -15.99 12.78 10.37
N THR A 177 -15.88 11.45 10.44
CA THR A 177 -16.99 10.55 10.14
C THR A 177 -18.00 10.63 11.28
N PRO A 178 -19.23 11.12 11.09
CA PRO A 178 -20.23 11.16 12.16
C PRO A 178 -20.78 9.76 12.46
N GLY A 179 -21.13 9.49 13.72
CA GLY A 179 -21.81 8.25 14.13
C GLY A 179 -20.89 7.05 14.44
N LEU A 180 -19.59 7.28 14.63
CA LEU A 180 -18.60 6.23 14.92
C LEU A 180 -18.87 5.41 16.18
N GLU A 181 -19.63 5.96 17.14
CA GLU A 181 -20.06 5.29 18.38
C GLU A 181 -20.74 3.94 18.12
N LYS A 182 -21.40 3.78 16.95
CA LYS A 182 -22.10 2.55 16.58
C LYS A 182 -21.18 1.43 16.06
N TYR A 183 -19.94 1.75 15.71
CA TYR A 183 -19.00 0.83 15.10
C TYR A 183 -17.89 0.48 16.09
N PRO A 184 -17.83 -0.77 16.58
CA PRO A 184 -16.74 -1.25 17.42
C PRO A 184 -15.39 -1.01 16.76
N ALA A 185 -14.46 -0.45 17.55
CA ALA A 185 -13.07 -0.32 17.13
C ALA A 185 -12.38 -1.68 17.25
N VAL A 186 -11.62 -2.02 16.21
CA VAL A 186 -10.90 -3.28 16.08
C VAL A 186 -9.46 -3.04 15.64
N ALA A 187 -8.58 -3.97 16.00
CA ALA A 187 -7.25 -4.07 15.44
C ALA A 187 -7.00 -5.50 14.93
N ALA A 188 -6.45 -5.65 13.74
CA ALA A 188 -5.86 -6.90 13.29
C ALA A 188 -4.36 -6.84 13.54
N VAL A 189 -3.85 -7.81 14.30
CA VAL A 189 -2.41 -7.97 14.49
C VAL A 189 -1.86 -8.68 13.26
N ILE A 190 -0.82 -8.10 12.70
CA ILE A 190 -0.13 -8.64 11.54
C ILE A 190 1.23 -9.17 12.03
N SER A 191 1.68 -10.30 11.47
CA SER A 191 2.89 -11.02 11.87
C SER A 191 4.01 -10.04 12.22
N PRO A 192 4.50 -10.05 13.47
CA PRO A 192 5.44 -9.04 13.97
C PRO A 192 6.86 -9.20 13.38
N LYS A 193 7.11 -10.30 12.66
CA LYS A 193 8.41 -10.62 12.06
C LYS A 193 8.18 -11.18 10.65
N GLY A 194 8.40 -10.34 9.64
CA GLY A 194 8.36 -10.74 8.22
C GLY A 194 7.39 -9.92 7.38
N LEU A 195 6.85 -10.55 6.34
CA LEU A 195 5.78 -9.96 5.52
C LEU A 195 4.55 -9.70 6.40
N PRO A 196 3.79 -8.62 6.13
CA PRO A 196 2.63 -8.27 6.93
C PRO A 196 1.46 -9.24 6.65
N ILE A 197 1.56 -10.44 7.23
CA ILE A 197 0.59 -11.54 7.14
C ILE A 197 -0.33 -11.54 8.37
N PHE A 198 -1.64 -11.66 8.18
CA PHE A 198 -2.62 -11.78 9.28
C PHE A 198 -2.36 -13.03 10.14
N THR A 199 -2.61 -12.94 11.46
CA THR A 199 -2.43 -14.07 12.38
C THR A 199 -3.35 -15.25 12.08
N TYR A 200 -4.55 -14.97 11.56
CA TYR A 200 -5.50 -15.99 11.13
C TYR A 200 -6.35 -15.48 9.96
N VAL A 201 -6.47 -16.33 8.94
CA VAL A 201 -7.32 -16.15 7.77
C VAL A 201 -7.95 -17.48 7.44
N ALA A 202 -9.23 -17.49 7.07
CA ALA A 202 -9.88 -18.67 6.49
C ALA A 202 -10.74 -18.29 5.29
N LEU A 203 -10.71 -19.15 4.27
CA LEU A 203 -11.56 -19.06 3.08
C LEU A 203 -12.43 -20.31 3.00
N ASN A 204 -13.74 -20.13 2.86
CA ASN A 204 -14.75 -21.20 2.84
C ASN A 204 -14.53 -22.21 3.98
N GLY A 205 -14.28 -21.70 5.20
CA GLY A 205 -14.03 -22.50 6.40
C GLY A 205 -12.66 -23.16 6.53
N LYS A 206 -11.75 -22.98 5.57
CA LYS A 206 -10.38 -23.54 5.61
C LYS A 206 -9.36 -22.47 5.98
N SER A 207 -8.69 -22.61 7.13
CA SER A 207 -7.48 -21.82 7.45
C SER A 207 -6.18 -22.46 6.98
N ARG A 208 -6.24 -23.71 6.53
CA ARG A 208 -5.12 -24.47 5.97
C ARG A 208 -5.61 -25.50 4.95
N TYR A 209 -4.73 -25.93 4.05
CA TYR A 209 -5.00 -27.00 3.09
C TYR A 209 -3.75 -27.86 2.85
N SER A 210 -3.95 -29.09 2.37
CA SER A 210 -2.85 -29.99 2.03
C SER A 210 -2.31 -29.70 0.63
N LEU A 211 -0.99 -29.63 0.52
CA LEU A 211 -0.28 -29.67 -0.76
C LEU A 211 -0.19 -31.12 -1.28
N PRO A 212 0.17 -31.33 -2.56
CA PRO A 212 0.31 -32.67 -3.16
C PRO A 212 1.34 -33.56 -2.47
N ASP A 213 2.34 -32.97 -1.81
CA ASP A 213 3.37 -33.67 -1.03
C ASP A 213 2.93 -34.00 0.41
N GLY A 214 1.67 -33.69 0.76
CA GLY A 214 1.12 -33.89 2.10
C GLY A 214 1.44 -32.76 3.09
N GLN A 215 2.22 -31.75 2.70
CA GLN A 215 2.50 -30.61 3.58
C GLN A 215 1.24 -29.76 3.81
N LEU A 216 0.96 -29.40 5.06
CA LEU A 216 -0.09 -28.45 5.38
C LEU A 216 0.38 -27.02 5.17
N MET A 217 -0.32 -26.29 4.31
CA MET A 217 -0.09 -24.87 4.02
C MET A 217 -1.19 -24.02 4.66
N PRO A 218 -0.87 -23.03 5.51
CA PRO A 218 -1.86 -22.09 6.02
C PRO A 218 -2.32 -21.12 4.92
N VAL A 219 -3.55 -20.65 5.00
CA VAL A 219 -4.03 -19.51 4.21
C VAL A 219 -3.37 -18.26 4.76
N ARG A 220 -2.53 -17.61 3.95
CA ARG A 220 -1.77 -16.41 4.35
C ARG A 220 -2.36 -15.18 3.69
N GLY A 221 -3.14 -14.42 4.45
CA GLY A 221 -3.58 -13.10 4.02
C GLY A 221 -2.50 -12.05 4.27
N VAL A 222 -2.33 -11.09 3.37
CA VAL A 222 -1.41 -9.96 3.52
C VAL A 222 -2.07 -8.64 3.14
N VAL A 223 -1.63 -7.55 3.75
CA VAL A 223 -1.96 -6.20 3.28
C VAL A 223 -1.15 -5.90 2.02
N ALA A 224 -1.81 -5.56 0.93
CA ALA A 224 -1.19 -5.23 -0.35
C ALA A 224 -1.56 -3.81 -0.76
N SER A 225 -0.78 -2.82 -0.33
CA SER A 225 -1.09 -1.41 -0.58
C SER A 225 -1.07 -1.04 -2.08
N VAL A 226 -0.34 -1.81 -2.88
CA VAL A 226 -0.28 -1.69 -4.34
C VAL A 226 -1.04 -2.86 -5.00
N LEU A 227 -2.34 -2.95 -4.73
CA LEU A 227 -3.25 -3.88 -5.38
C LEU A 227 -4.44 -3.11 -5.97
N HIS A 228 -4.64 -3.25 -7.28
CA HIS A 228 -5.76 -2.66 -8.01
C HIS A 228 -6.57 -3.74 -8.72
N CYS A 229 -7.60 -4.22 -8.04
CA CYS A 229 -8.62 -5.09 -8.59
C CYS A 229 -9.98 -4.72 -7.97
N PRO A 230 -11.09 -4.82 -8.72
CA PRO A 230 -12.43 -4.61 -8.17
C PRO A 230 -12.66 -5.45 -6.90
N GLY A 231 -13.18 -4.83 -5.84
CA GLY A 231 -13.37 -5.45 -4.52
C GLY A 231 -12.09 -5.51 -3.67
N GLY A 232 -10.92 -5.19 -4.24
CA GLY A 232 -9.65 -5.08 -3.51
C GLY A 232 -9.12 -6.37 -2.92
N ILE A 233 -9.58 -7.53 -3.39
CA ILE A 233 -9.11 -8.84 -2.94
C ILE A 233 -8.60 -9.65 -4.14
N ALA A 234 -7.38 -10.13 -4.02
CA ALA A 234 -6.78 -11.04 -4.98
C ALA A 234 -6.08 -12.19 -4.27
N MET A 235 -5.80 -13.28 -4.96
CA MET A 235 -5.03 -14.39 -4.41
C MET A 235 -4.28 -15.12 -5.50
N THR A 236 -3.32 -15.92 -5.08
CA THR A 236 -2.56 -16.80 -5.96
C THR A 236 -3.39 -18.01 -6.40
N LEU A 237 -3.06 -18.58 -7.57
CA LEU A 237 -3.67 -19.82 -8.06
C LEU A 237 -3.51 -20.97 -7.06
N GLY A 238 -2.38 -21.03 -6.38
CA GLY A 238 -2.09 -22.03 -5.34
C GLY A 238 -3.09 -21.97 -4.19
N THR A 239 -3.42 -20.76 -3.70
CA THR A 239 -4.40 -20.58 -2.62
C THR A 239 -5.81 -20.91 -3.07
N ALA A 240 -6.21 -20.43 -4.26
CA ALA A 240 -7.53 -20.70 -4.81
C ALA A 240 -7.79 -22.21 -4.95
N ARG A 241 -6.83 -22.95 -5.53
CA ARG A 241 -6.92 -24.42 -5.65
C ARG A 241 -6.89 -25.12 -4.31
N GLY A 242 -6.00 -24.72 -3.39
CA GLY A 242 -5.92 -25.31 -2.06
C GLY A 242 -7.22 -25.15 -1.26
N CYS A 243 -7.89 -24.00 -1.40
CA CYS A 243 -9.18 -23.75 -0.77
C CYS A 243 -10.35 -24.42 -1.52
N GLY A 244 -10.15 -24.87 -2.75
CA GLY A 244 -11.18 -25.48 -3.59
C GLY A 244 -12.16 -24.45 -4.16
N LEU A 245 -11.65 -23.30 -4.58
CA LEU A 245 -12.46 -22.27 -5.22
C LEU A 245 -12.68 -22.59 -6.70
N ASP A 246 -13.90 -22.39 -7.17
CA ASP A 246 -14.25 -22.48 -8.58
C ASP A 246 -13.79 -21.22 -9.31
N ILE A 247 -12.78 -21.39 -10.18
CA ILE A 247 -12.22 -20.30 -10.98
C ILE A 247 -13.03 -20.17 -12.26
N GLN A 248 -13.61 -19.01 -12.48
CA GLN A 248 -14.39 -18.71 -13.67
C GLN A 248 -13.50 -18.71 -14.91
N PRO A 249 -14.02 -19.13 -16.08
CA PRO A 249 -13.22 -19.25 -17.30
C PRO A 249 -12.79 -17.91 -17.88
N ASN A 250 -13.48 -16.82 -17.52
CA ASN A 250 -13.21 -15.48 -18.02
C ASN A 250 -11.92 -14.93 -17.44
N LYS A 251 -10.94 -14.69 -18.31
CA LYS A 251 -9.61 -14.16 -17.98
C LYS A 251 -9.52 -12.71 -18.42
N VAL A 252 -8.89 -11.89 -17.58
CA VAL A 252 -8.59 -10.49 -17.88
C VAL A 252 -7.10 -10.21 -17.65
N PRO A 253 -6.50 -9.26 -18.38
CA PRO A 253 -5.18 -8.77 -18.05
C PRO A 253 -5.16 -8.19 -16.62
N GLY A 254 -4.13 -8.52 -15.85
CA GLY A 254 -3.89 -7.96 -14.52
C GLY A 254 -2.78 -6.92 -14.52
N LEU A 255 -2.79 -6.06 -13.50
CA LEU A 255 -1.74 -5.08 -13.24
C LEU A 255 -0.80 -5.63 -12.16
N GLY A 256 0.17 -6.44 -12.58
CA GLY A 256 1.29 -6.87 -11.74
C GLY A 256 2.58 -6.15 -12.14
N THR A 257 3.56 -6.14 -11.24
CA THR A 257 4.89 -5.57 -11.50
C THR A 257 5.64 -6.28 -12.65
N SER A 258 5.21 -7.49 -13.03
CA SER A 258 5.80 -8.30 -14.10
C SER A 258 5.11 -8.19 -15.47
N PHE A 259 4.06 -7.35 -15.62
CA PHE A 259 3.36 -7.06 -16.90
C PHE A 259 2.84 -8.29 -17.69
N LYS A 260 2.85 -9.49 -17.10
CA LYS A 260 2.33 -10.75 -17.65
C LYS A 260 1.19 -11.33 -16.82
N THR A 261 0.73 -10.62 -15.80
CA THR A 261 -0.32 -11.08 -14.90
C THR A 261 -1.63 -11.27 -15.66
N THR A 262 -2.24 -12.43 -15.50
CA THR A 262 -3.60 -12.72 -15.99
C THR A 262 -4.43 -13.09 -14.78
N LEU A 263 -5.55 -12.40 -14.61
CA LEU A 263 -6.48 -12.62 -13.52
C LEU A 263 -7.72 -13.36 -14.02
N ALA A 264 -8.29 -14.20 -13.19
CA ALA A 264 -9.64 -14.74 -13.38
C ALA A 264 -10.48 -14.49 -12.12
N LYS A 265 -11.79 -14.41 -12.27
CA LYS A 265 -12.68 -14.30 -11.11
C LYS A 265 -12.87 -15.64 -10.43
N ALA A 266 -13.02 -15.64 -9.12
CA ALA A 266 -13.53 -16.75 -8.34
C ALA A 266 -14.50 -16.21 -7.29
N HIS A 267 -15.24 -17.10 -6.65
CA HIS A 267 -16.20 -16.74 -5.61
C HIS A 267 -15.82 -17.38 -4.27
N VAL A 268 -15.84 -16.57 -3.22
CA VAL A 268 -15.60 -16.98 -1.83
C VAL A 268 -16.90 -16.83 -1.07
N GLN A 269 -17.44 -17.95 -0.60
CA GLN A 269 -18.67 -17.98 0.21
C GLN A 269 -18.45 -17.36 1.58
N GLU A 270 -17.27 -17.60 2.17
CA GLU A 270 -16.93 -17.12 3.50
C GLU A 270 -15.46 -16.70 3.59
N LEU A 271 -15.19 -15.47 4.02
CA LEU A 271 -13.88 -15.00 4.45
C LEU A 271 -13.92 -14.67 5.94
N ARG A 272 -12.99 -15.24 6.70
CA ARG A 272 -12.75 -14.88 8.10
C ARG A 272 -11.38 -14.26 8.29
N LEU A 273 -11.32 -13.14 9.00
CA LEU A 273 -10.09 -12.47 9.44
C LEU A 273 -10.14 -12.28 10.95
N GLU A 274 -9.10 -12.71 11.67
CA GLU A 274 -9.05 -12.47 13.12
C GLU A 274 -8.76 -11.00 13.42
N VAL A 275 -9.54 -10.46 14.35
CA VAL A 275 -9.43 -9.09 14.87
C VAL A 275 -9.58 -9.09 16.39
N PHE A 276 -9.08 -8.03 17.02
CA PHE A 276 -9.12 -7.82 18.46
C PHE A 276 -9.92 -6.54 18.75
N LEU A 277 -10.86 -6.62 19.70
CA LEU A 277 -11.68 -5.46 20.07
C LEU A 277 -10.90 -4.46 20.92
N ALA A 278 -11.10 -3.17 20.66
CA ALA A 278 -10.65 -2.11 21.54
C ALA A 278 -11.61 -1.96 22.75
N PRO A 279 -11.17 -1.38 23.88
CA PRO A 279 -9.82 -0.85 24.13
C PRO A 279 -8.82 -1.88 24.68
N ASP A 280 -9.26 -3.10 25.03
CA ASP A 280 -8.39 -4.09 25.67
C ASP A 280 -7.39 -4.74 24.68
N TYR A 281 -7.74 -4.81 23.39
CA TYR A 281 -7.00 -5.49 22.34
C TYR A 281 -6.62 -6.95 22.68
N THR A 282 -7.41 -7.59 23.54
CA THR A 282 -7.23 -9.00 23.94
C THR A 282 -8.43 -9.84 23.59
N THR A 283 -9.63 -9.23 23.53
CA THR A 283 -10.85 -9.92 23.15
C THR A 283 -10.86 -10.24 21.64
N ARG A 284 -10.76 -11.53 21.30
CA ARG A 284 -10.73 -12.02 19.91
C ARG A 284 -12.13 -12.08 19.28
N ARG A 285 -12.23 -11.62 18.04
CA ARG A 285 -13.38 -11.78 17.14
C ARG A 285 -12.90 -12.17 15.74
N ASP A 286 -13.79 -12.72 14.94
CA ASP A 286 -13.56 -12.89 13.51
C ASP A 286 -14.39 -11.85 12.76
N LEU A 287 -13.77 -11.04 11.91
CA LEU A 287 -14.49 -10.36 10.85
C LEU A 287 -14.94 -11.41 9.85
N LEU A 288 -16.25 -11.56 9.69
CA LEU A 288 -16.90 -12.53 8.83
C LEU A 288 -17.56 -11.81 7.66
N LEU A 289 -17.01 -12.03 6.47
CA LEU A 289 -17.54 -11.53 5.22
C LEU A 289 -18.06 -12.71 4.39
N LYS A 290 -19.22 -12.54 3.77
CA LYS A 290 -19.87 -13.57 2.97
C LYS A 290 -20.02 -13.13 1.53
N ASP A 291 -20.05 -14.12 0.64
CA ASP A 291 -20.38 -13.94 -0.78
C ASP A 291 -19.52 -12.87 -1.47
N LEU A 292 -18.20 -13.08 -1.44
CA LEU A 292 -17.21 -12.19 -2.02
C LEU A 292 -16.74 -12.66 -3.39
N ASP A 293 -16.74 -11.75 -4.36
CA ASP A 293 -16.00 -11.92 -5.60
C ASP A 293 -14.51 -11.62 -5.38
N VAL A 294 -13.64 -12.51 -5.85
CA VAL A 294 -12.19 -12.40 -5.71
C VAL A 294 -11.48 -12.58 -7.04
N TRP A 295 -10.28 -12.03 -7.14
CA TRP A 295 -9.42 -12.22 -8.31
C TRP A 295 -8.34 -13.25 -8.04
N VAL A 296 -8.06 -14.12 -9.01
CA VAL A 296 -7.03 -15.15 -8.91
C VAL A 296 -5.96 -14.87 -9.95
N ASP A 297 -4.73 -14.65 -9.51
CA ASP A 297 -3.56 -14.59 -10.40
C ASP A 297 -3.25 -16.00 -10.90
N LEU A 298 -3.41 -16.20 -12.21
CA LEU A 298 -3.25 -17.49 -12.86
C LEU A 298 -1.78 -17.87 -13.12
N TYR A 299 -0.84 -16.95 -12.96
CA TYR A 299 0.60 -17.20 -13.14
C TYR A 299 1.34 -17.36 -11.82
N ASP A 300 0.78 -16.88 -10.72
CA ASP A 300 1.38 -17.00 -9.40
C ASP A 300 0.84 -18.25 -8.67
N SER A 301 1.72 -19.22 -8.46
CA SER A 301 1.42 -20.47 -7.73
C SER A 301 1.82 -20.42 -6.27
N ASP A 302 2.24 -19.26 -5.74
CA ASP A 302 2.46 -19.06 -4.32
C ASP A 302 1.17 -19.29 -3.52
N HIS A 303 1.21 -19.04 -2.22
CA HIS A 303 0.12 -19.35 -1.29
C HIS A 303 -0.27 -18.11 -0.47
N LEU A 304 -0.71 -17.06 -1.17
CA LEU A 304 -1.07 -15.76 -0.59
C LEU A 304 -2.47 -15.29 -1.00
N VAL A 305 -3.11 -14.57 -0.09
CA VAL A 305 -4.30 -13.73 -0.33
C VAL A 305 -3.89 -12.28 -0.08
N TRP A 306 -4.15 -11.40 -1.03
CA TRP A 306 -3.82 -9.97 -0.95
C TRP A 306 -5.07 -9.15 -0.70
N PHE A 307 -5.01 -8.28 0.30
CA PHE A 307 -6.06 -7.33 0.65
C PHE A 307 -5.58 -5.90 0.39
N GLY A 308 -6.15 -5.29 -0.64
CA GLY A 308 -5.81 -3.97 -1.15
C GLY A 308 -6.64 -2.82 -0.57
N PRO A 309 -6.28 -1.57 -0.90
CA PRO A 309 -6.96 -0.37 -0.38
C PRO A 309 -8.48 -0.36 -0.56
N GLN A 310 -8.99 -0.91 -1.66
CA GLN A 310 -10.44 -0.94 -1.91
C GLN A 310 -11.17 -1.88 -0.93
N PHE A 311 -10.61 -3.05 -0.61
CA PHE A 311 -11.18 -3.98 0.37
C PHE A 311 -11.31 -3.32 1.73
N TRP A 312 -10.24 -2.66 2.19
CA TRP A 312 -10.22 -1.99 3.48
C TRP A 312 -11.26 -0.87 3.55
N ARG A 313 -11.32 -0.01 2.53
CA ARG A 313 -12.30 1.09 2.46
C ARG A 313 -13.75 0.62 2.41
N GLN A 314 -14.01 -0.56 1.86
CA GLN A 314 -15.35 -1.11 1.73
C GLN A 314 -15.87 -1.73 3.03
N HIS A 315 -14.99 -2.38 3.81
CA HIS A 315 -15.40 -3.18 4.97
C HIS A 315 -15.07 -2.55 6.32
N PHE A 316 -14.24 -1.50 6.33
CA PHE A 316 -13.84 -0.80 7.54
C PHE A 316 -14.17 0.68 7.42
N VAL A 317 -14.58 1.26 8.55
CA VAL A 317 -14.67 2.70 8.75
C VAL A 317 -13.33 3.19 9.30
N ASP A 318 -12.81 4.26 8.70
CA ASP A 318 -11.51 4.89 9.00
C ASP A 318 -10.34 3.88 9.14
N PRO A 319 -10.11 3.00 8.14
CA PRO A 319 -9.02 2.03 8.20
C PRO A 319 -7.65 2.71 8.20
N VAL A 320 -6.81 2.33 9.17
CA VAL A 320 -5.43 2.80 9.32
C VAL A 320 -4.48 1.63 9.40
N TYR A 321 -3.55 1.55 8.45
CA TYR A 321 -2.47 0.58 8.48
C TYR A 321 -1.20 1.24 9.01
N ALA A 322 -0.69 0.77 10.15
CA ALA A 322 0.38 1.46 10.87
C ALA A 322 1.47 0.52 11.39
N CYS A 323 2.70 1.04 11.45
CA CYS A 323 3.81 0.42 12.16
C CYS A 323 4.02 1.12 13.51
N GLY A 324 3.80 0.39 14.59
CA GLY A 324 3.95 0.90 15.95
C GLY A 324 5.41 1.01 16.41
N PRO A 325 5.66 1.64 17.57
CA PRO A 325 6.99 1.72 18.17
C PRO A 325 7.57 0.34 18.55
N ASP A 326 6.71 -0.67 18.72
CA ASP A 326 7.07 -2.07 18.98
C ASP A 326 7.49 -2.83 17.70
N ARG A 327 7.64 -2.15 16.55
CA ARG A 327 7.89 -2.71 15.21
C ARG A 327 6.78 -3.60 14.68
N THR A 328 5.62 -3.63 15.35
CA THR A 328 4.52 -4.45 14.87
C THR A 328 3.64 -3.66 13.92
N TRP A 329 3.32 -4.29 12.80
CA TRP A 329 2.35 -3.78 11.87
C TRP A 329 0.96 -4.18 12.36
N LYS A 330 0.06 -3.20 12.41
CA LYS A 330 -1.33 -3.40 12.83
C LYS A 330 -2.22 -2.68 11.85
N LEU A 331 -3.36 -3.28 11.56
CA LEU A 331 -4.45 -2.61 10.89
C LEU A 331 -5.49 -2.25 11.93
N TYR A 332 -5.78 -0.97 12.08
CA TYR A 332 -6.84 -0.44 12.91
C TYR A 332 -8.03 -0.03 12.04
N GLY A 333 -9.21 -0.07 12.61
CA GLY A 333 -10.40 0.50 12.00
C GLY A 333 -11.61 0.26 12.87
N ARG A 334 -12.78 0.55 12.33
CA ARG A 334 -14.05 0.18 12.93
C ARG A 334 -14.85 -0.66 11.96
N VAL A 335 -15.63 -1.59 12.47
CA VAL A 335 -16.41 -2.52 11.64
C VAL A 335 -17.84 -2.55 12.11
N ALA A 336 -18.76 -2.91 11.21
CA ALA A 336 -20.16 -3.06 11.57
C ALA A 336 -20.31 -4.25 12.55
N PRO A 337 -21.08 -4.11 13.66
CA PRO A 337 -21.19 -5.15 14.68
C PRO A 337 -21.65 -6.51 14.16
N ASP A 338 -22.52 -6.52 13.15
CA ASP A 338 -23.08 -7.70 12.50
C ASP A 338 -22.05 -8.51 11.70
N LEU A 339 -20.91 -7.89 11.34
CA LEU A 339 -19.79 -8.58 10.69
C LEU A 339 -18.86 -9.28 11.69
N LEU A 340 -19.06 -9.11 13.01
CA LEU A 340 -18.21 -9.70 14.04
C LEU A 340 -18.80 -11.02 14.53
N ALA A 341 -18.10 -12.12 14.22
CA ALA A 341 -18.45 -13.46 14.68
C ALA A 341 -17.60 -13.90 15.88
N ASP A 342 -18.17 -14.81 16.69
CA ASP A 342 -17.42 -15.47 17.76
C ASP A 342 -16.42 -16.48 17.15
N PRO A 343 -15.12 -16.47 17.51
CA PRO A 343 -14.14 -17.43 17.03
C PRO A 343 -14.49 -18.90 17.31
N LYS A 344 -15.36 -19.19 18.29
CA LYS A 344 -15.88 -20.54 18.55
C LYS A 344 -16.72 -21.09 17.39
N THR A 345 -17.27 -20.22 16.56
CA THR A 345 -18.05 -20.59 15.36
C THR A 345 -17.18 -20.95 14.15
N ARG A 346 -15.84 -20.93 14.27
CA ARG A 346 -14.94 -21.37 13.20
C ARG A 346 -15.25 -22.83 12.85
N PRO A 347 -15.39 -23.20 11.56
CA PRO A 347 -15.72 -24.58 11.18
C PRO A 347 -14.75 -25.64 11.73
N GLU A 348 -13.47 -25.29 11.90
CA GLU A 348 -12.45 -26.16 12.50
C GLU A 348 -12.69 -26.50 13.97
N ASN A 349 -13.49 -25.70 14.69
CA ASN A 349 -13.84 -25.92 16.09
C ASN A 349 -15.13 -26.73 16.25
N LEU A 350 -15.96 -26.84 15.20
CA LEU A 350 -17.23 -27.55 15.22
C LEU A 350 -17.09 -29.04 14.92
N ASN A 351 -15.94 -29.45 14.35
CA ASN A 351 -15.58 -30.84 14.05
C ASN A 351 -14.70 -31.49 15.13
N LYS A 352 -14.60 -30.87 16.32
CA LYS A 352 -13.99 -31.42 17.53
C LYS A 352 -15.07 -31.67 18.56
#